data_AF-A0A850M547-F1
#
_entry.id   AF-A0A850M547-F1
#
_cell.length_a   1.000
_cell.length_b   1.000
_cell.length_c   1.000
_cell.angle_alpha   90.00
_cell.angle_beta   90.00
_cell.angle_gamma   90.00
#
_symmetry.space_group_name_H-M   'P 1'
#
loop_
_entity.id
_entity.type
_entity.pdbx_description
1 polymer ?
#
loop_
_entity_poly.entity_id
_entity_poly.type
_entity_poly.pdbx_seq_one_letter_code
_entity_poly.pdbx_strand_id
1 'polypeptide(L)'
;MVKFRFISPSEERFIQKDINSKFGARVFEKVKNNYQLIVAEGKWKSIFLVPPQIVKIFNIIKGKDTPIFIGIHFGDLLKNQFKIQIAALELISEYTKKYV
;
A
#
# COMPACT_ATOMS: atom_id res chain seq x y z
N MET A 1 -0.94 8.20 -19.07
CA MET A 1 0.36 7.81 -18.48
C MET A 1 0.18 7.66 -16.98
N VAL A 2 0.63 6.56 -16.39
CA VAL A 2 0.52 6.32 -14.94
C VAL A 2 1.70 7.00 -14.25
N LYS A 3 1.42 7.83 -13.23
CA LYS A 3 2.47 8.53 -12.46
C LYS A 3 2.74 7.80 -11.16
N PHE A 4 4.01 7.50 -10.89
CA PHE A 4 4.41 6.88 -9.63
C PHE A 4 4.97 7.91 -8.66
N ARG A 5 4.52 7.87 -7.41
CA ARG A 5 4.97 8.78 -6.34
C ARG A 5 4.86 8.13 -4.97
N PHE A 6 5.49 8.74 -3.98
CA PHE A 6 5.22 8.39 -2.59
C PHE A 6 3.78 8.74 -2.20
N ILE A 7 3.24 7.97 -1.26
CA ILE A 7 1.91 8.25 -0.71
C ILE A 7 1.89 9.60 0.01
N SER A 8 0.76 10.32 -0.09
CA SER A 8 0.60 11.54 0.67
C SER A 8 0.14 11.24 2.11
N PRO A 9 0.38 12.14 3.08
CA PRO A 9 -0.10 11.95 4.45
C PRO A 9 -1.62 11.81 4.57
N SER A 10 -2.40 12.46 3.68
CA SER A 10 -3.87 12.33 3.70
C SER A 10 -4.34 10.97 3.19
N GLU A 11 -3.73 10.46 2.12
CA GLU A 11 -4.01 9.13 1.59
C GLU A 11 -3.62 8.05 2.59
N GLU A 12 -2.46 8.20 3.22
CA GLU A 12 -1.98 7.25 4.22
C GLU A 12 -2.91 7.18 5.43
N ARG A 13 -3.31 8.33 5.99
CA ARG A 13 -4.26 8.39 7.11
C ARG A 13 -5.61 7.77 6.76
N PHE A 14 -6.08 7.96 5.52
CA PHE A 14 -7.31 7.33 5.06
C PHE A 14 -7.19 5.81 5.06
N ILE A 15 -6.11 5.26 4.48
CA ILE A 15 -5.86 3.80 4.44
C ILE A 15 -5.71 3.23 5.86
N GLN A 16 -4.96 3.91 6.72
CA GLN A 16 -4.80 3.53 8.12
C GLN A 16 -6.16 3.40 8.82
N LYS A 17 -7.03 4.41 8.68
CA LYS A 17 -8.37 4.39 9.27
C LYS A 17 -9.20 3.24 8.75
N ASP A 18 -9.20 3.02 7.44
CA ASP A 18 -10.00 1.96 6.79
C ASP A 18 -9.52 0.54 7.12
N ILE A 19 -8.20 0.33 7.24
CA ILE A 19 -7.64 -0.97 7.63
C ILE A 19 -7.86 -1.24 9.11
N ASN A 20 -7.57 -0.26 9.97
CA ASN A 20 -7.71 -0.46 11.41
C ASN A 20 -9.17 -0.64 11.84
N SER A 21 -10.14 -0.06 11.11
CA SER A 21 -11.57 -0.30 11.37
C SER A 21 -12.03 -1.72 10.98
N LYS A 22 -11.40 -2.33 9.97
CA LYS A 22 -11.75 -3.67 9.47
C LYS A 22 -11.04 -4.81 10.20
N PHE A 23 -9.77 -4.63 10.54
CA PHE A 23 -8.90 -5.72 11.03
C PHE A 23 -8.40 -5.53 12.45
N GLY A 24 -8.76 -4.40 13.10
CA GLY A 24 -8.36 -4.08 14.46
C GLY A 24 -7.28 -3.01 14.54
N ALA A 25 -7.15 -2.40 15.72
CA ALA A 25 -6.24 -1.30 15.94
C ALA A 25 -4.77 -1.70 15.70
N ARG A 26 -4.00 -0.79 15.09
CA ARG A 26 -2.56 -0.91 14.84
C ARG A 26 -2.14 -1.94 13.79
N VAL A 27 -3.06 -2.55 13.04
CA VAL A 27 -2.73 -3.52 11.99
C VAL A 27 -1.99 -2.84 10.84
N PHE A 28 -2.47 -1.67 10.41
CA PHE A 28 -1.83 -0.90 9.36
C PHE A 28 -0.37 -0.57 9.70
N GLU A 29 -0.12 -0.15 10.94
CA GLU A 29 1.21 0.24 11.42
C GLU A 29 2.17 -0.95 11.43
N LYS A 30 1.70 -2.13 11.85
CA LYS A 30 2.50 -3.36 11.81
C LYS A 30 2.91 -3.74 10.39
N VAL A 31 1.96 -3.65 9.45
CA VAL A 31 2.25 -3.87 8.03
C VAL A 31 3.24 -2.81 7.53
N LYS A 32 2.90 -1.52 7.68
CA LYS A 32 3.68 -0.40 7.17
C LYS A 32 5.12 -0.37 7.68
N ASN A 33 5.40 -0.78 8.92
CA ASN A 33 6.76 -0.76 9.47
C ASN A 33 7.81 -1.46 8.59
N ASN A 34 7.39 -2.42 7.77
CA ASN A 34 8.28 -3.18 6.89
C ASN A 34 8.31 -2.66 5.44
N TYR A 35 7.51 -1.63 5.10
CA TYR A 35 7.29 -1.21 3.71
C TYR A 35 7.15 0.31 3.57
N GLN A 36 7.66 0.82 2.45
CA GLN A 36 7.30 2.14 1.94
C GLN A 36 6.08 2.04 1.03
N LEU A 37 5.10 2.92 1.24
CA LEU A 37 3.93 3.01 0.37
C LEU A 37 4.22 3.89 -0.85
N ILE A 38 3.94 3.33 -2.02
CA ILE A 38 4.03 4.00 -3.33
C ILE A 38 2.67 3.99 -4.01
N VAL A 39 2.33 5.09 -4.66
CA VAL A 39 1.08 5.29 -5.40
C VAL A 39 1.36 5.24 -6.88
N ALA A 40 0.63 4.39 -7.60
CA ALA A 40 0.47 4.45 -9.04
C ALA A 40 -0.81 5.24 -9.35
N GLU A 41 -0.66 6.44 -9.89
CA GLU A 41 -1.75 7.36 -10.17
C GLU A 41 -2.13 7.28 -11.65
N GLY A 42 -3.26 6.62 -11.93
CA GLY A 42 -3.88 6.49 -13.25
C GLY A 42 -5.34 6.96 -13.21
N LYS A 43 -6.26 6.18 -13.77
CA LYS A 43 -7.71 6.43 -13.65
C LYS A 43 -8.21 6.36 -12.20
N TRP A 44 -7.55 5.52 -11.41
CA TRP A 44 -7.66 5.45 -9.96
C TRP A 44 -6.25 5.37 -9.37
N LYS A 45 -6.16 5.41 -8.04
CA LYS A 45 -4.89 5.34 -7.32
C LYS A 45 -4.69 3.92 -6.79
N SER A 46 -3.67 3.24 -7.28
CA SER A 46 -3.26 1.93 -6.77
C SER A 46 -2.09 2.08 -5.82
N ILE A 47 -2.15 1.40 -4.68
CA ILE A 47 -1.18 1.52 -3.60
C ILE A 47 -0.33 0.25 -3.56
N PHE A 48 0.98 0.41 -3.43
CA PHE A 48 1.95 -0.67 -3.38
C PHE A 48 2.74 -0.61 -2.08
N LEU A 49 2.91 -1.77 -1.46
CA LEU A 49 3.84 -2.01 -0.35
C LEU A 49 5.21 -2.39 -0.94
N VAL A 50 6.19 -1.50 -0.79
CA VAL A 50 7.51 -1.65 -1.40
C VAL A 50 8.56 -1.79 -0.32
N PRO A 51 9.32 -2.89 -0.28
CA PRO A 51 10.37 -3.06 0.72
C PRO A 51 11.41 -1.92 0.62
N PRO A 52 11.94 -1.39 1.74
CA PRO A 52 12.87 -0.26 1.75
C PRO A 52 14.07 -0.44 0.82
N GLN A 53 14.60 -1.66 0.71
CA GLN A 53 15.70 -2.00 -0.19
C GLN A 53 15.36 -1.79 -1.67
N ILE A 54 14.09 -1.98 -2.07
CA ILE A 54 13.62 -1.81 -3.45
C ILE A 54 13.27 -0.34 -3.76
N VAL A 55 13.01 0.49 -2.75
CA VAL A 55 12.73 1.93 -2.92
C VAL A 55 13.88 2.66 -3.65
N LYS A 56 15.13 2.22 -3.43
CA LYS A 56 16.29 2.77 -4.15
C LYS A 56 16.18 2.51 -5.65
N ILE A 57 15.79 1.30 -6.04
CA ILE A 57 15.58 0.92 -7.44
C ILE A 57 14.42 1.71 -8.03
N PHE A 58 13.31 1.85 -7.28
CA PHE A 58 12.16 2.65 -7.69
C PHE A 58 12.55 4.08 -8.08
N ASN A 59 13.38 4.76 -7.29
CA ASN A 59 13.80 6.12 -7.60
C ASN A 59 14.56 6.24 -8.93
N ILE A 60 15.24 5.17 -9.38
CA ILE A 60 15.98 5.12 -10.64
C ILE A 60 15.02 4.90 -11.82
N ILE A 61 13.99 4.05 -11.66
CA ILE A 61 13.17 3.56 -12.77
C ILE A 61 11.82 4.27 -12.94
N LYS A 62 11.31 4.96 -11.90
CA LYS A 62 9.94 5.54 -11.88
C LYS A 62 9.57 6.50 -13.01
N GLY A 63 10.55 7.02 -13.75
CA GLY A 63 10.35 7.92 -14.90
C GLY A 63 10.60 7.26 -16.26
N LYS A 64 10.99 5.99 -16.30
CA LYS A 64 11.37 5.25 -17.51
C LYS A 64 10.46 4.04 -17.73
N ASP A 65 10.21 3.29 -16.67
CA ASP A 65 9.39 2.08 -16.68
C ASP A 65 8.21 2.23 -15.73
N THR A 66 7.14 1.47 -15.99
CA THR A 66 6.00 1.35 -15.07
C THR A 66 6.39 0.33 -14.01
N PRO A 67 6.73 0.71 -12.76
CA PRO A 67 7.22 -0.22 -11.76
C PRO A 67 6.04 -0.93 -11.08
N ILE A 68 5.27 -1.70 -11.84
CA ILE A 68 4.17 -2.53 -11.30
C ILE A 68 4.73 -3.72 -10.51
N PHE A 69 6.00 -4.06 -10.72
CA PHE A 69 6.71 -5.23 -10.18
C PHE A 69 7.54 -4.95 -8.91
N ILE A 70 7.54 -3.71 -8.38
CA ILE A 70 8.46 -3.34 -7.30
C ILE A 70 7.98 -3.73 -5.89
N GLY A 71 6.78 -4.29 -5.77
CA GLY A 71 6.21 -4.60 -4.47
C GLY A 71 4.86 -5.28 -4.55
N ILE A 72 4.24 -5.43 -3.39
CA ILE A 72 2.94 -6.07 -3.26
C ILE A 72 1.87 -5.03 -3.57
N HIS A 73 0.96 -5.35 -4.49
CA HIS A 73 -0.23 -4.52 -4.72
C HIS A 73 -1.08 -4.56 -3.45
N PHE A 74 -1.12 -3.44 -2.72
CA PHE A 74 -1.79 -3.35 -1.43
C PHE A 74 -3.31 -3.26 -1.62
N GLY A 75 -3.72 -2.42 -2.57
CA GLY A 75 -5.11 -2.10 -2.79
C GLY A 75 -5.31 -0.91 -3.69
N ASP A 76 -6.57 -0.63 -3.98
CA ASP A 76 -6.99 0.51 -4.77
C ASP A 76 -7.75 1.51 -3.91
N LEU A 77 -7.30 2.75 -3.96
CA LEU A 77 -7.92 3.88 -3.28
C LEU A 77 -9.03 4.45 -4.18
N LEU A 78 -10.28 4.18 -3.77
CA LEU A 78 -11.49 4.73 -4.37
C LEU A 78 -12.02 5.88 -3.51
N LYS A 79 -12.97 6.67 -4.04
CA LYS A 79 -13.51 7.88 -3.38
C LYS A 79 -13.81 7.71 -1.88
N ASN A 80 -14.41 6.58 -1.48
CA ASN A 80 -14.90 6.35 -0.12
C ASN A 80 -14.39 5.05 0.52
N GLN A 81 -13.52 4.30 -0.13
CA GLN A 81 -13.04 3.02 0.41
C GLN A 81 -11.66 2.67 -0.13
N PHE A 82 -10.90 1.92 0.67
CA PHE A 82 -9.70 1.24 0.21
C PHE A 82 -10.06 -0.23 -0.06
N LYS A 83 -9.96 -0.64 -1.33
CA LYS A 83 -10.18 -2.03 -1.74
C LYS A 83 -8.87 -2.78 -1.64
N ILE A 84 -8.74 -3.57 -0.60
CA ILE A 84 -7.53 -4.35 -0.31
C ILE A 84 -7.47 -5.54 -1.27
N GLN A 85 -6.28 -5.80 -1.82
CA GLN A 85 -6.04 -6.93 -2.70
C GLN A 85 -5.74 -8.20 -1.91
N ILE A 86 -5.98 -9.37 -2.52
CA ILE A 86 -5.85 -10.66 -1.83
C ILE A 86 -4.44 -10.90 -1.26
N ALA A 87 -3.39 -10.55 -2.02
CA ALA A 87 -2.00 -10.67 -1.57
C ALA A 87 -1.70 -9.83 -0.31
N ALA A 88 -2.39 -8.69 -0.16
CA ALA A 88 -2.28 -7.88 1.03
C ALA A 88 -3.12 -8.39 2.21
N LEU A 89 -4.27 -9.04 1.94
CA LEU A 89 -5.05 -9.69 2.99
C LEU A 89 -4.28 -10.84 3.64
N GLU A 90 -3.56 -11.62 2.84
CA GLU A 90 -2.67 -12.67 3.33
C GLU A 90 -1.62 -12.10 4.29
N LEU A 91 -0.93 -11.02 3.89
CA LEU A 91 0.02 -10.32 4.74
C LEU A 91 -0.62 -9.75 6.01
N ILE A 92 -1.80 -9.12 5.89
CA ILE A 92 -2.55 -8.59 7.04
C ILE A 92 -2.90 -9.71 8.02
N SER A 93 -3.26 -10.90 7.52
CA SER A 93 -3.70 -12.03 8.34
C SER A 93 -2.65 -12.49 9.35
N GLU A 94 -1.37 -12.30 9.05
CA GLU A 94 -0.27 -12.61 9.97
C GLU A 94 -0.32 -11.76 11.24
N TYR A 95 -0.88 -10.56 11.15
CA TYR A 95 -0.95 -9.57 12.23
C TYR A 95 -2.30 -9.54 12.95
N THR A 96 -3.29 -10.28 12.45
CA THR A 96 -4.66 -10.37 13.01
C THR A 96 -4.89 -11.62 13.86
N LYS A 97 -3.86 -12.43 14.11
CA LYS A 97 -3.88 -13.73 14.85
C LYS A 97 -4.39 -13.69 16.32
N LYS A 98 -5.14 -12.67 16.75
CA LYS A 98 -5.70 -12.56 18.11
C LYS A 98 -7.24 -12.60 18.18
N TYR A 99 -7.93 -13.08 17.14
CA TYR A 99 -9.38 -13.32 17.20
C TYR A 99 -9.73 -14.69 16.58
N VAL A 100 -9.35 -15.75 17.28
CA VAL A 100 -10.05 -17.05 17.27
C VAL A 100 -10.17 -17.50 18.72
#